data_AF-A0A023GGG4-F1
#
_entry.id   AF-A0A023GGG4-F1
#
_cell.length_a   1.000
_cell.length_b   1.000
_cell.length_c   1.000
_cell.angle_alpha   90.00
_cell.angle_beta   90.00
_cell.angle_gamma   90.00
#
_symmetry.space_group_name_H-M   'P 1'
#
loop_
_entity.id
_entity.type
_entity.pdbx_description
1 polymer ?
#
loop_
_entity_poly.entity_id
_entity_poly.type
_entity_poly.pdbx_seq_one_letter_code
_entity_poly.pdbx_strand_id
1 'polypeptide(L)'
;QIVVFVVEGLMEALKERLAKAAPSNPFLPTASRQSVLEVAVDFLEDLTSRRRPSYYNVTHQNGRVVRFCLLKSCFRLGEDIVGMFDFSEATVPCVQYSVTLQSEEHISAAASATGEAVHSTLGHCRQHAFCLHLRTTHLHLPVPLHVTPTFGSDIAELRWKLHFEFVMTTSPVVKPGQELTSSSDWQAPAVLDVQTMVWDLPISLYPTHPGHVSSALRAPSQMSLQIC
;
A
#
# COMPACT_ATOMS: atom_id res chain seq x y z
N GLN A 1 3.10 -26.27 -14.63
CA GLN A 1 2.65 -25.59 -13.41
C GLN A 1 1.44 -24.76 -13.77
N ILE A 2 0.27 -25.08 -13.20
CA ILE A 2 -0.96 -24.31 -13.42
C ILE A 2 -1.00 -23.24 -12.32
N VAL A 3 -0.80 -21.98 -12.68
CA VAL A 3 -0.99 -20.86 -11.76
C VAL A 3 -2.48 -20.52 -11.80
N VAL A 4 -3.23 -20.96 -10.80
CA VAL A 4 -4.68 -20.72 -10.73
C VAL A 4 -4.90 -19.26 -10.37
N PHE A 5 -5.63 -18.56 -11.23
CA PHE A 5 -5.90 -17.14 -11.15
C PHE A 5 -7.29 -16.93 -10.54
N VAL A 6 -7.36 -16.59 -9.25
CA VAL A 6 -8.63 -16.25 -8.61
C VAL A 6 -8.60 -14.78 -8.25
N VAL A 7 -9.16 -13.96 -9.15
CA VAL A 7 -9.44 -12.56 -8.88
C VAL A 7 -10.94 -12.46 -8.61
N GLU A 8 -11.29 -11.98 -7.42
CA GLU A 8 -12.67 -11.80 -7.01
C GLU A 8 -13.39 -10.84 -7.98
N GLY A 9 -14.56 -11.25 -8.49
CA GLY A 9 -15.32 -10.48 -9.48
C GLY A 9 -14.85 -10.61 -10.94
N LEU A 10 -13.70 -11.23 -11.22
CA LEU A 10 -13.21 -11.43 -12.59
C LEU A 10 -14.19 -12.24 -13.43
N MET A 11 -14.78 -13.29 -12.87
CA MET A 11 -15.68 -14.16 -13.63
C MET A 11 -16.98 -13.47 -14.03
N GLU A 12 -17.50 -12.56 -13.20
CA GLU A 12 -18.66 -11.74 -13.52
C GLU A 12 -18.30 -10.65 -14.55
N ALA A 13 -17.13 -10.01 -14.40
CA ALA A 13 -16.63 -9.06 -15.39
C ALA A 13 -16.37 -9.70 -16.75
N LEU A 14 -15.82 -10.92 -16.77
CA LEU A 14 -15.62 -11.73 -17.98
C LEU A 14 -16.97 -12.04 -18.64
N LYS A 15 -17.97 -12.50 -17.88
CA LYS A 15 -19.32 -12.75 -18.40
C LYS A 15 -19.93 -11.49 -19.01
N GLU A 16 -19.86 -10.35 -18.33
CA GLU A 16 -20.44 -9.09 -18.82
C GLU A 16 -19.72 -8.58 -20.08
N ARG A 17 -18.38 -8.60 -20.10
CA ARG A 17 -17.57 -8.09 -21.21
C ARG A 17 -17.62 -9.01 -22.44
N LEU A 18 -17.63 -10.33 -22.24
CA LEU A 18 -17.82 -11.30 -23.33
C LEU A 18 -19.27 -11.29 -23.87
N ALA A 19 -20.26 -10.97 -23.03
CA ALA A 19 -21.66 -10.82 -23.46
C ALA A 19 -21.92 -9.54 -24.26
N LYS A 20 -21.15 -8.46 -24.02
CA LYS A 20 -21.17 -7.24 -24.84
C LYS A 20 -20.43 -7.48 -26.17
N ALA A 21 -21.09 -8.18 -27.09
CA ALA A 21 -20.62 -8.27 -28.46
C ALA A 21 -20.50 -6.85 -29.06
N ALA A 22 -19.31 -6.50 -29.56
CA ALA A 22 -19.14 -5.26 -30.30
C ALA A 22 -20.07 -5.27 -31.54
N PRO A 23 -20.69 -4.13 -31.90
CA PRO A 23 -21.50 -4.06 -33.11
C PRO A 23 -20.65 -4.48 -34.32
N SER A 24 -21.17 -5.40 -35.13
CA SER A 24 -20.51 -5.94 -36.32
C SER A 24 -20.23 -4.82 -37.31
N ASN A 25 -19.04 -4.21 -37.24
CA ASN A 25 -18.59 -3.21 -38.17
C ASN A 25 -17.89 -3.88 -39.36
N PRO A 26 -18.47 -3.83 -40.58
CA PRO A 26 -17.92 -4.51 -41.76
C PRO A 26 -16.66 -3.83 -42.34
N PHE A 27 -16.27 -2.65 -41.82
CA PHE A 27 -15.08 -1.92 -42.25
C PHE A 27 -13.87 -2.11 -41.34
N LEU A 28 -14.04 -2.77 -40.18
CA LEU A 28 -12.93 -3.17 -39.33
C LEU A 28 -12.52 -4.59 -39.72
N PRO A 29 -11.20 -4.91 -39.79
CA PRO A 29 -10.75 -6.29 -39.92
C PRO A 29 -11.42 -7.10 -38.82
N THR A 30 -12.02 -8.25 -39.18
CA THR A 30 -12.85 -9.10 -38.31
C THR A 30 -12.28 -9.07 -36.90
N ALA A 31 -12.94 -8.36 -35.99
CA ALA A 31 -12.40 -8.15 -34.65
C ALA A 31 -12.05 -9.53 -34.07
N SER A 32 -10.75 -9.81 -33.94
CA SER A 32 -10.31 -11.05 -33.31
C SER A 32 -10.98 -11.05 -31.94
N ARG A 33 -11.79 -12.08 -31.67
CA ARG A 33 -12.43 -12.22 -30.35
C ARG A 33 -11.34 -12.03 -29.30
N GLN A 34 -11.47 -11.00 -28.46
CA GLN A 34 -10.50 -10.74 -27.41
C GLN A 34 -10.29 -12.02 -26.63
N SER A 35 -9.04 -12.42 -26.44
CA SER A 35 -8.75 -13.61 -25.66
C SER A 35 -9.21 -13.40 -24.21
N VAL A 36 -9.60 -14.48 -23.51
CA VAL A 36 -9.98 -14.40 -22.09
C VAL A 36 -8.87 -13.74 -21.25
N LEU A 37 -7.61 -13.95 -21.65
CA LEU A 37 -6.44 -13.33 -21.02
C LEU A 37 -6.41 -11.82 -21.26
N GLU A 38 -6.68 -11.33 -22.47
CA GLU A 38 -6.77 -9.88 -22.75
C GLU A 38 -7.87 -9.23 -21.91
N VAL A 39 -9.06 -9.82 -21.85
CA VAL A 39 -10.16 -9.26 -21.03
C VAL A 39 -9.81 -9.26 -19.54
N ALA A 40 -9.11 -10.28 -19.05
CA ALA A 40 -8.64 -10.33 -17.67
C ALA A 40 -7.57 -9.28 -17.36
N VAL A 41 -6.64 -9.04 -18.30
CA VAL A 41 -5.63 -8.00 -18.18
C VAL A 41 -6.28 -6.61 -18.20
N ASP A 42 -7.19 -6.34 -19.13
CA ASP A 42 -7.95 -5.08 -19.20
C ASP A 42 -8.70 -4.82 -17.89
N PHE A 43 -9.32 -5.86 -17.31
CA PHE A 43 -10.01 -5.76 -16.03
C PHE A 43 -9.05 -5.40 -14.87
N LEU A 44 -7.89 -6.04 -14.81
CA LEU A 44 -6.87 -5.71 -13.81
C LEU A 44 -6.33 -4.29 -13.97
N GLU A 45 -6.13 -3.84 -15.21
CA GLU A 45 -5.72 -2.46 -15.49
C GLU A 45 -6.79 -1.47 -15.03
N ASP A 46 -8.07 -1.72 -15.33
CA ASP A 46 -9.19 -0.91 -14.85
C ASP A 46 -9.24 -0.87 -13.32
N LEU A 47 -8.98 -1.99 -12.64
CA LEU A 47 -9.06 -2.09 -11.19
C LEU A 47 -7.87 -1.38 -10.51
N THR A 48 -6.66 -1.54 -11.05
CA THR A 48 -5.42 -1.02 -10.46
C THR A 48 -5.08 0.41 -10.89
N SER A 49 -5.67 0.92 -11.97
CA SER A 49 -5.47 2.31 -12.43
C SER A 49 -6.37 3.33 -11.73
N ARG A 50 -7.51 2.89 -11.17
CA ARG A 50 -8.48 3.76 -10.47
C ARG A 50 -7.83 4.40 -9.24
N ARG A 51 -7.66 5.73 -9.30
CA ARG A 51 -7.20 6.55 -8.18
C ARG A 51 -8.40 7.23 -7.53
N ARG A 52 -8.74 6.81 -6.31
CA ARG A 52 -9.75 7.43 -5.46
C ARG A 52 -9.10 7.72 -4.11
N PRO A 53 -8.60 8.96 -3.90
CA PRO A 53 -7.95 9.34 -2.65
C PRO A 53 -8.84 9.04 -1.46
N SER A 54 -8.32 8.22 -0.54
CA SER A 54 -8.98 7.84 0.70
C SER A 54 -8.22 8.47 1.85
N TYR A 55 -8.94 9.19 2.71
CA TYR A 55 -8.39 9.91 3.86
C TYR A 55 -8.75 9.18 5.16
N TYR A 56 -7.75 8.93 5.99
CA TYR A 56 -7.85 8.20 7.24
C TYR A 56 -7.35 9.09 8.38
N ASN A 57 -8.22 9.37 9.35
CA ASN A 57 -7.83 10.09 10.56
C ASN A 57 -7.35 9.08 11.60
N VAL A 58 -6.03 8.99 11.79
CA VAL A 58 -5.43 8.10 12.78
C VAL A 58 -5.39 8.82 14.12
N THR A 59 -6.02 8.20 15.13
CA THR A 59 -6.22 8.78 16.45
C THR A 59 -5.72 7.83 17.53
N HIS A 60 -5.29 8.42 18.64
CA HIS A 60 -4.88 7.77 19.87
C HIS A 60 -5.77 8.26 21.01
N GLN A 61 -5.73 7.63 22.18
CA GLN A 61 -6.52 8.03 23.35
C GLN A 61 -6.29 9.51 23.75
N ASN A 62 -5.10 10.05 23.46
CA ASN A 62 -4.73 11.44 23.74
C ASN A 62 -5.08 12.42 22.60
N GLY A 63 -5.69 11.95 21.52
CA GLY A 63 -6.16 12.77 20.40
C GLY A 63 -5.63 12.35 19.04
N ARG A 64 -5.63 13.27 18.06
CA ARG A 64 -5.29 12.98 16.67
C ARG A 64 -3.78 12.91 16.48
N VAL A 65 -3.31 11.85 15.82
CA VAL A 65 -1.88 11.64 15.54
C VAL A 65 -1.54 12.14 14.15
N VAL A 66 -2.30 11.72 13.13
CA VAL A 66 -2.04 12.08 11.74
C VAL A 66 -3.28 11.85 10.87
N ARG A 67 -3.40 12.62 9.79
CA ARG A 67 -4.30 12.28 8.67
C ARG A 67 -3.50 11.62 7.57
N PHE A 68 -3.76 10.36 7.28
CA PHE A 68 -3.12 9.61 6.20
C PHE A 68 -3.99 9.63 4.93
N CYS A 69 -3.39 9.85 3.78
CA CYS A 69 -4.05 9.81 2.48
C CYS A 69 -3.40 8.75 1.59
N LEU A 70 -4.22 7.86 1.03
CA LEU A 70 -3.80 6.84 0.08
C LEU A 70 -4.60 6.98 -1.22
N LEU A 71 -3.91 7.05 -2.36
CA LEU A 71 -4.55 7.36 -3.65
C LEU A 71 -5.36 6.20 -4.23
N LYS A 72 -5.02 4.96 -3.88
CA LYS A 72 -5.72 3.73 -4.27
C LYS A 72 -5.41 2.61 -3.28
N SER A 73 -6.28 1.61 -3.18
CA SER A 73 -6.09 0.43 -2.32
C SER A 73 -5.69 -0.82 -3.09
N CYS A 74 -5.70 -0.76 -4.42
CA CYS A 74 -5.41 -1.88 -5.31
C CYS A 74 -4.12 -1.59 -6.08
N PHE A 75 -3.11 -2.44 -5.89
CA PHE A 75 -1.78 -2.28 -6.46
C PHE A 75 -1.39 -3.52 -7.26
N ARG A 76 -0.50 -3.35 -8.23
CA ARG A 76 0.11 -4.48 -8.94
C ARG A 76 1.49 -4.79 -8.36
N LEU A 77 1.95 -6.02 -8.56
CA LEU A 77 3.33 -6.40 -8.24
C LEU A 77 4.32 -5.51 -9.02
N GLY A 78 5.32 -4.96 -8.33
CA GLY A 78 6.28 -4.02 -8.93
C GLY A 78 5.80 -2.57 -9.03
N GLU A 79 4.58 -2.24 -8.57
CA GLU A 79 4.18 -0.84 -8.40
C GLU A 79 4.69 -0.26 -7.07
N ASP A 80 4.74 1.08 -7.00
CA ASP A 80 5.01 1.78 -5.76
C ASP A 80 3.71 2.18 -5.05
N ILE A 81 3.64 1.88 -3.76
CA ILE A 81 2.59 2.39 -2.86
C ILE A 81 3.01 3.79 -2.41
N VAL A 82 2.23 4.78 -2.82
CA VAL A 82 2.46 6.18 -2.49
C VAL A 82 1.32 6.73 -1.64
N GLY A 83 1.67 7.32 -0.50
CA GLY A 83 0.73 7.94 0.43
C GLY A 83 1.28 9.26 1.00
N MET A 84 0.41 10.02 1.65
CA MET A 84 0.76 11.28 2.30
C MET A 84 0.33 11.25 3.76
N PHE A 85 1.21 11.71 4.64
CA PHE A 85 0.89 11.99 6.02
C PHE A 85 0.75 13.50 6.20
N ASP A 86 -0.34 13.91 6.84
CA ASP A 86 -0.61 15.29 7.20
C ASP A 86 -0.78 15.41 8.72
N PHE A 87 0.18 16.07 9.34
CA PHE A 87 0.26 16.34 10.77
C PHE A 87 -0.21 17.75 11.13
N SER A 88 -0.74 18.54 10.18
CA SER A 88 -1.15 19.93 10.43
C SER A 88 -2.27 20.07 11.46
N GLU A 89 -3.17 19.07 11.54
CA GLU A 89 -4.25 18.98 12.52
C GLU A 89 -3.93 17.97 13.65
N ALA A 90 -2.67 17.55 13.80
CA ALA A 90 -2.27 16.63 14.85
C ALA A 90 -2.30 17.31 16.23
N THR A 91 -2.94 16.67 17.20
CA THR A 91 -2.96 17.12 18.60
C THR A 91 -1.91 16.39 19.44
N VAL A 92 -1.52 15.18 19.02
CA VAL A 92 -0.48 14.38 19.66
C VAL A 92 0.79 14.45 18.80
N PRO A 93 1.92 14.94 19.32
CA PRO A 93 3.17 15.00 18.55
C PRO A 93 3.70 13.61 18.22
N CYS A 94 3.85 13.34 16.93
CA CYS A 94 4.48 12.11 16.44
C CYS A 94 5.97 12.35 16.20
N VAL A 95 6.80 11.55 16.85
CA VAL A 95 8.27 11.65 16.80
C VAL A 95 8.80 10.93 15.57
N GLN A 96 8.34 9.71 15.35
CA GLN A 96 8.70 8.88 14.21
C GLN A 96 7.55 7.95 13.84
N TYR A 97 7.60 7.46 12.61
CA TYR A 97 6.71 6.41 12.15
C TYR A 97 7.49 5.37 11.35
N SER A 98 6.93 4.16 11.29
CA SER A 98 7.29 3.17 10.29
C SER A 98 6.06 2.56 9.65
N VAL A 99 6.18 2.24 8.37
CA VAL A 99 5.15 1.53 7.61
C VAL A 99 5.79 0.32 6.99
N THR A 100 5.19 -0.85 7.20
CA THR A 100 5.66 -2.12 6.64
C THR A 100 4.56 -2.72 5.78
N LEU A 101 4.88 -3.12 4.55
CA LEU A 101 4.01 -3.97 3.75
C LEU A 101 4.05 -5.39 4.32
N GLN A 102 2.92 -5.89 4.79
CA GLN A 102 2.81 -7.21 5.39
C GLN A 102 1.85 -8.10 4.62
N SER A 103 2.20 -9.37 4.49
CA SER A 103 1.29 -10.42 4.06
C SER A 103 0.75 -11.18 5.26
N GLU A 104 -0.55 -11.43 5.27
CA GLU A 104 -1.25 -12.24 6.25
C GLU A 104 -1.74 -13.52 5.59
N GLU A 105 -1.19 -14.66 5.99
CA GLU A 105 -1.60 -15.97 5.52
C GLU A 105 -2.50 -16.61 6.58
N HIS A 106 -3.64 -17.12 6.13
CA HIS A 106 -4.57 -17.88 6.94
C HIS A 106 -4.81 -19.25 6.30
N ILE A 107 -4.53 -20.32 7.04
CA ILE A 107 -4.75 -21.72 6.62
C ILE A 107 -5.88 -22.30 7.47
N SER A 108 -6.88 -22.87 6.82
CA SER A 108 -8.04 -23.43 7.51
C SER A 108 -7.66 -24.65 8.34
N ALA A 109 -8.37 -24.87 9.46
CA ALA A 109 -8.12 -25.98 10.37
C ALA A 109 -8.19 -27.36 9.68
N ALA A 110 -9.06 -27.51 8.67
CA ALA A 110 -9.23 -28.74 7.91
C ALA A 110 -8.00 -29.08 7.04
N ALA A 111 -7.24 -28.08 6.62
CA ALA A 111 -6.04 -28.23 5.81
C ALA A 111 -4.75 -28.24 6.65
N SER A 112 -4.84 -27.89 7.94
CA SER A 112 -3.70 -27.80 8.85
C SER A 112 -3.29 -29.18 9.38
N ALA A 113 -1.98 -29.42 9.43
CA ALA A 113 -1.42 -30.66 9.99
C ALA A 113 -1.69 -30.80 11.51
N THR A 114 -1.94 -29.69 12.21
CA THR A 114 -2.25 -29.69 13.65
C THR A 114 -3.76 -29.77 13.94
N GLY A 115 -4.60 -29.65 12.91
CA GLY A 115 -6.06 -29.54 13.08
C GLY A 115 -6.55 -28.19 13.62
N GLU A 116 -5.66 -27.21 13.77
CA GLU A 116 -5.99 -25.83 14.17
C GLU A 116 -5.71 -24.85 13.03
N ALA A 117 -6.49 -23.78 12.95
CA ALA A 117 -6.27 -22.73 11.96
C ALA A 117 -4.91 -22.04 12.21
N VAL A 118 -4.13 -21.85 11.14
CA VAL A 118 -2.81 -21.22 11.23
C VAL A 118 -2.90 -19.81 10.67
N HIS A 119 -2.44 -18.84 11.43
CA HIS A 119 -2.28 -17.46 11.00
C HIS A 119 -0.80 -17.08 11.03
N SER A 120 -0.26 -16.61 9.92
CA SER A 120 1.12 -16.14 9.83
C SER A 120 1.16 -14.73 9.23
N THR A 121 2.10 -13.91 9.71
CA THR A 121 2.32 -12.56 9.19
C THR A 121 3.78 -12.36 8.86
N LEU A 122 4.06 -11.86 7.65
CA LEU A 122 5.42 -11.63 7.15
C LEU A 122 5.56 -10.21 6.60
N GLY A 123 6.62 -9.50 7.00
CA GLY A 123 6.95 -8.17 6.47
C GLY A 123 7.88 -8.25 5.26
N HIS A 124 7.62 -7.43 4.24
CA HIS A 124 8.34 -7.46 2.96
C HIS A 124 9.19 -6.21 2.71
N CYS A 125 8.60 -5.02 2.81
CA CYS A 125 9.32 -3.75 2.68
C CYS A 125 8.88 -2.79 3.78
N ARG A 126 9.82 -1.98 4.26
CA ARG A 126 9.60 -1.05 5.38
C ARG A 126 10.18 0.32 5.06
N GLN A 127 9.39 1.35 5.31
CA GLN A 127 9.85 2.74 5.36
C GLN A 127 9.83 3.18 6.82
N HIS A 128 10.86 3.90 7.24
CA HIS A 128 10.95 4.53 8.56
C HIS A 128 11.39 5.98 8.39
N ALA A 129 10.79 6.89 9.16
CA ALA A 129 11.21 8.28 9.18
C ALA A 129 10.85 8.98 10.49
N PHE A 130 11.66 9.98 10.85
CA PHE A 130 11.34 10.94 11.90
C PHE A 130 10.41 12.02 11.35
N CYS A 131 9.40 12.40 12.13
CA CYS A 131 8.35 13.33 11.70
C CYS A 131 8.03 14.42 12.73
N LEU A 132 8.84 14.54 13.79
CA LEU A 132 8.65 15.57 14.80
C LEU A 132 8.69 16.96 14.16
N HIS A 133 7.66 17.77 14.44
CA HIS A 133 7.47 19.12 13.90
C HIS A 133 7.27 19.24 12.37
N LEU A 134 7.22 18.13 11.64
CA LEU A 134 6.86 18.17 10.22
C LEU A 134 5.35 18.38 10.08
N ARG A 135 4.96 19.23 9.14
CA ARG A 135 3.54 19.42 8.79
C ARG A 135 3.03 18.28 7.90
N THR A 136 3.87 17.81 6.99
CA THR A 136 3.52 16.75 6.03
C THR A 136 4.74 15.89 5.71
N THR A 137 4.53 14.61 5.46
CA THR A 137 5.53 13.68 4.91
C THR A 137 4.86 12.75 3.88
N HIS A 138 5.64 11.92 3.20
CA HIS A 138 5.12 10.97 2.21
C HIS A 138 5.56 9.54 2.53
N LEU A 139 4.76 8.58 2.06
CA LEU A 139 5.06 7.17 2.04
C LEU A 139 5.47 6.78 0.62
N HIS A 140 6.53 5.99 0.50
CA HIS A 140 6.95 5.31 -0.71
C HIS A 140 7.39 3.88 -0.35
N LEU A 141 6.57 2.89 -0.72
CA LEU A 141 6.87 1.47 -0.49
C LEU A 141 6.83 0.72 -1.82
N PRO A 142 7.96 0.19 -2.31
CA PRO A 142 7.97 -0.60 -3.54
C PRO A 142 7.36 -1.99 -3.27
N VAL A 143 6.34 -2.37 -4.05
CA VAL A 143 5.77 -3.72 -4.01
C VAL A 143 6.72 -4.67 -4.74
N PRO A 144 7.29 -5.70 -4.09
CA PRO A 144 8.22 -6.59 -4.78
C PRO A 144 7.55 -7.38 -5.90
N LEU A 145 8.29 -7.70 -6.97
CA LEU A 145 7.78 -8.49 -8.09
C LEU A 145 7.65 -10.00 -7.78
N HIS A 146 8.37 -10.48 -6.76
CA HIS A 146 8.48 -11.90 -6.45
C HIS A 146 7.46 -12.40 -5.42
N VAL A 147 6.65 -11.50 -4.85
CA VAL A 147 5.65 -11.87 -3.84
C VAL A 147 4.37 -12.39 -4.48
N THR A 148 3.61 -13.17 -3.72
CA THR A 148 2.34 -13.74 -4.19
C THR A 148 1.21 -12.70 -4.09
N PRO A 149 0.44 -12.45 -5.16
CA PRO A 149 -0.73 -11.58 -5.11
C PRO A 149 -1.78 -12.04 -4.08
N THR A 150 -2.75 -11.18 -3.77
CA THR A 150 -3.92 -11.55 -2.98
C THR A 150 -4.64 -12.75 -3.62
N PHE A 151 -4.93 -13.78 -2.84
CA PHE A 151 -5.78 -14.90 -3.27
C PHE A 151 -6.55 -15.47 -2.08
N GLY A 152 -7.66 -16.13 -2.36
CA GLY A 152 -8.48 -16.82 -1.36
C GLY A 152 -9.03 -18.13 -1.91
N SER A 153 -9.13 -19.13 -1.03
CA SER A 153 -9.72 -20.44 -1.28
C SER A 153 -10.27 -21.02 0.02
N ASP A 154 -10.97 -22.15 -0.05
CA ASP A 154 -11.53 -22.83 1.13
C ASP A 154 -10.44 -23.39 2.08
N ILE A 155 -9.21 -23.53 1.59
CA ILE A 155 -8.08 -24.10 2.33
C ILE A 155 -7.12 -23.04 2.86
N ALA A 156 -6.89 -21.97 2.10
CA ALA A 156 -5.92 -20.95 2.43
C ALA A 156 -6.28 -19.59 1.81
N GLU A 157 -5.93 -18.53 2.51
CA GLU A 157 -6.13 -17.15 2.11
C GLU A 157 -4.87 -16.33 2.37
N LEU A 158 -4.49 -15.49 1.41
CA LEU A 158 -3.38 -14.56 1.51
C LEU A 158 -3.89 -13.13 1.34
N ARG A 159 -3.83 -12.35 2.41
CA ARG A 159 -4.20 -10.93 2.46
C ARG A 159 -2.97 -10.05 2.58
N TRP A 160 -3.13 -8.78 2.24
CA TRP A 160 -2.07 -7.78 2.31
C TRP A 160 -2.53 -6.57 3.11
N LYS A 161 -1.64 -6.03 3.92
CA LYS A 161 -1.89 -4.81 4.70
C LYS A 161 -0.66 -3.92 4.79
N LEU A 162 -0.91 -2.63 4.98
CA LEU A 162 0.09 -1.68 5.43
C LEU A 162 0.01 -1.62 6.96
N HIS A 163 1.09 -2.02 7.60
CA HIS A 163 1.24 -2.01 9.05
C HIS A 163 1.99 -0.77 9.49
N PHE A 164 1.31 0.14 10.16
CA PHE A 164 1.85 1.40 10.64
C PHE A 164 2.19 1.29 12.12
N GLU A 165 3.38 1.73 12.49
CA GLU A 165 3.80 1.92 13.87
C GLU A 165 4.13 3.41 14.05
N PHE A 166 3.49 4.06 15.01
CA PHE A 166 3.75 5.46 15.35
C PHE A 166 4.36 5.53 16.73
N VAL A 167 5.39 6.35 16.87
CA VAL A 167 5.97 6.69 18.17
C VAL A 167 5.62 8.14 18.46
N MET A 168 4.81 8.32 19.49
CA MET A 168 4.29 9.60 19.95
C MET A 168 5.00 10.02 21.23
N THR A 169 5.03 11.31 21.52
CA THR A 169 5.48 11.82 22.81
C THR A 169 4.32 12.48 23.56
N THR A 170 4.33 12.34 24.88
CA THR A 170 3.40 13.05 25.78
C THR A 170 4.05 14.24 26.47
N SER A 171 5.38 14.35 26.41
CA SER A 171 6.10 15.50 26.96
C SER A 171 6.07 16.68 25.99
N PRO A 172 5.99 17.93 26.49
CA PRO A 172 6.03 19.11 25.65
C PRO A 172 7.40 19.23 24.98
N VAL A 173 7.42 19.22 23.64
CA VAL A 173 8.65 19.43 22.87
C VAL A 173 8.68 20.84 22.31
N VAL A 174 9.74 21.58 22.63
CA VAL A 174 9.95 22.94 22.14
C VAL A 174 10.26 22.91 20.65
N LYS A 175 9.54 23.71 19.87
CA LYS A 175 9.80 23.88 18.43
C LYS A 175 11.06 24.73 18.22
N PRO A 176 11.93 24.38 17.27
CA PRO A 176 13.01 25.26 16.84
C PRO A 176 12.46 26.63 16.44
N GLY A 177 12.99 27.71 17.03
CA GLY A 177 12.58 29.10 16.73
C GLY A 177 11.43 29.66 17.58
N GLN A 178 10.92 28.92 18.57
CA GLN A 178 9.88 29.41 19.49
C GLN A 178 10.44 30.00 20.80
N GLU A 179 11.72 30.36 20.85
CA GLU A 179 12.32 31.00 22.02
C GLU A 179 12.14 32.52 21.97
N LEU A 180 11.33 33.08 22.88
CA LEU A 180 11.16 34.53 23.07
C LEU A 180 12.17 35.15 24.04
N THR A 181 13.07 34.35 24.65
CA THR A 181 13.98 34.82 25.70
C THR A 181 15.43 34.42 25.39
N SER A 182 16.22 35.42 24.96
CA SER A 182 17.69 35.49 24.99
C SER A 182 18.48 34.26 24.53
N SER A 183 18.90 34.29 23.26
CA SER A 183 20.16 33.73 22.72
C SER A 183 20.55 32.29 23.10
N SER A 184 19.62 31.44 23.50
CA SER A 184 19.92 30.02 23.71
C SER A 184 19.75 29.29 22.39
N ASP A 185 20.78 28.57 21.99
CA ASP A 185 20.70 27.68 20.83
C ASP A 185 19.72 26.55 21.18
N TRP A 186 18.72 26.34 20.32
CA TRP A 186 17.75 25.25 20.51
C TRP A 186 18.50 23.91 20.65
N GLN A 187 18.23 23.18 21.72
CA GLN A 187 18.82 21.86 21.96
C GLN A 187 17.73 20.79 22.05
N ALA A 188 17.93 19.69 21.33
CA ALA A 188 17.03 18.55 21.39
C ALA A 188 17.07 17.91 22.80
N PRO A 189 15.92 17.48 23.36
CA PRO A 189 15.89 16.78 24.64
C PRO A 189 16.75 15.51 24.61
N ALA A 190 17.53 15.28 25.68
CA ALA A 190 18.35 14.06 25.81
C ALA A 190 17.51 12.80 26.05
N VAL A 191 16.34 12.97 26.68
CA VAL A 191 15.39 11.90 26.98
C VAL A 191 13.99 12.38 26.61
N LEU A 192 13.22 11.51 25.98
CA LEU A 192 11.86 11.80 25.56
C LEU A 192 10.93 10.67 25.96
N ASP A 193 9.85 11.00 26.69
CA ASP A 193 8.83 10.03 27.10
C ASP A 193 7.94 9.69 25.91
N VAL A 194 8.08 8.46 25.42
CA VAL A 194 7.39 7.99 24.22
C VAL A 194 6.34 6.92 24.50
N GLN A 195 5.30 6.92 23.67
CA GLN A 195 4.28 5.88 23.59
C GLN A 195 4.17 5.41 22.14
N THR A 196 3.91 4.12 21.95
CA THR A 196 3.74 3.55 20.61
C THR A 196 2.29 3.19 20.35
N MET A 197 1.88 3.31 19.09
CA MET A 197 0.61 2.74 18.63
C MET A 197 0.77 2.07 17.28
N VAL A 198 -0.12 1.13 17.01
CA VAL A 198 -0.19 0.38 15.77
C VAL A 198 -1.49 0.72 15.06
N TRP A 199 -1.43 0.83 13.74
CA TRP A 199 -2.62 0.96 12.88
C TRP A 199 -2.40 0.12 11.63
N ASP A 200 -3.41 -0.68 11.24
CA ASP A 200 -3.35 -1.53 10.05
C ASP A 200 -4.34 -1.04 9.00
N LEU A 201 -3.90 -0.97 7.74
CA LEU A 201 -4.74 -0.63 6.60
C LEU A 201 -4.69 -1.76 5.55
N PRO A 202 -5.80 -2.48 5.31
CA PRO A 202 -5.84 -3.53 4.30
C PRO A 202 -5.70 -2.94 2.88
N ILE A 203 -4.99 -3.67 2.02
CA ILE A 203 -4.82 -3.38 0.59
C ILE A 203 -4.94 -4.68 -0.22
N SER A 204 -5.06 -4.56 -1.54
CA SER A 204 -5.11 -5.70 -2.45
C SER A 204 -3.95 -5.64 -3.43
N LEU A 205 -3.20 -6.74 -3.55
CA LEU A 205 -2.14 -6.89 -4.54
C LEU A 205 -2.59 -7.79 -5.67
N TYR A 206 -2.35 -7.35 -6.90
CA TYR A 206 -2.71 -8.06 -8.11
C TYR A 206 -1.46 -8.41 -8.93
N PRO A 207 -1.50 -9.52 -9.69
CA PRO A 207 -0.40 -9.88 -10.57
C PRO A 207 -0.19 -8.84 -11.67
N THR A 208 1.03 -8.81 -12.20
CA THR A 208 1.43 -7.90 -13.28
C THR A 208 1.58 -8.65 -14.60
N HIS A 209 1.17 -8.03 -15.70
CA HIS A 209 1.36 -8.59 -17.03
C HIS A 209 2.87 -8.71 -17.36
N PRO A 210 3.35 -9.86 -17.89
CA PRO A 210 4.78 -10.06 -18.19
C PRO A 210 5.38 -8.98 -19.11
N GLY A 211 4.58 -8.42 -20.02
CA GLY A 211 5.00 -7.31 -20.88
C GLY A 211 5.41 -6.07 -20.07
N HIS A 212 4.72 -5.76 -18.98
CA HIS A 212 5.05 -4.61 -18.12
C HIS A 212 6.31 -4.85 -17.30
N VAL A 213 6.54 -6.11 -16.89
CA VAL A 213 7.79 -6.51 -16.21
C VAL A 213 8.99 -6.35 -17.14
N SER A 214 8.85 -6.75 -18.41
CA SER A 214 9.93 -6.60 -19.39
C SER A 214 10.32 -5.14 -19.65
N SER A 215 9.34 -4.22 -19.62
CA SER A 215 9.58 -2.78 -19.74
C SER A 215 10.24 -2.20 -18.48
N ALA A 216 9.84 -2.65 -17.29
CA ALA A 216 10.47 -2.24 -16.03
C ALA A 216 11.94 -2.70 -15.93
N LEU A 217 12.25 -3.92 -16.36
CA LEU A 217 13.62 -4.45 -16.40
C LEU A 217 14.50 -3.77 -17.46
N ARG A 218 13.88 -3.22 -18.52
CA ARG A 218 14.58 -2.48 -19.59
C ARG A 218 14.72 -0.98 -19.33
N ALA A 219 14.08 -0.45 -18.28
CA ALA A 219 14.23 0.95 -17.93
C ALA A 219 15.67 1.23 -17.50
N PRO A 220 16.42 2.10 -18.19
CA PRO A 220 17.75 2.48 -17.73
C PRO A 220 17.62 3.20 -16.39
N SER A 221 18.43 2.80 -15.42
CA SER A 221 18.60 3.48 -14.14
C SER A 221 19.24 4.85 -14.34
N GLN A 222 18.53 5.82 -14.92
CA GLN A 222 18.96 7.22 -14.93
C GLN A 222 18.42 7.91 -13.69
N MET A 223 19.10 7.66 -12.56
CA MET A 223 19.07 8.56 -11.42
C MET A 223 20.23 9.56 -11.61
N SER A 224 20.06 10.55 -12.49
CA SER A 224 20.94 11.73 -12.50
C SER A 224 20.23 12.85 -11.73
N LEU A 225 20.57 13.00 -10.45
CA LEU A 225 20.29 14.23 -9.72
C LEU A 225 21.18 15.33 -10.31
N GLN A 226 20.63 16.16 -11.20
CA GLN A 226 21.23 17.46 -11.49
C GLN A 226 20.74 18.43 -10.41
N ILE A 227 21.67 18.76 -9.52
CA ILE A 227 21.52 19.88 -8.58
C ILE A 227 21.74 21.15 -9.43
N CYS A 228 20.72 22.00 -9.51
CA CYS A 228 20.89 23.40 -9.89
C CYS A 228 21.20 24.23 -8.65
#